data_AF-A0A1F4M2B8-F1
#
_entry.id   AF-A0A1F4M2B8-F1
#
_cell.length_a   1.000
_cell.length_b   1.000
_cell.length_c   1.000
_cell.angle_alpha   90.00
_cell.angle_beta   90.00
_cell.angle_gamma   90.00
#
_symmetry.space_group_name_H-M   'P 1'
#
loop_
_entity.id
_entity.type
_entity.pdbx_description
1 polymer ?
#
loop_
_entity_poly.entity_id
_entity_poly.type
_entity_poly.pdbx_seq_one_letter_code
_entity_poly.pdbx_strand_id
1 'polypeptide(L)'
;MHLYPIVKIPLEAREDTEQLGSKPKFWVLRDGQRWLFKEARSNTGEDWAEKAAAEIAYTLGINAATVELAEYGGRIGCISCNFIDVDAGEALVHGNEIMAWKVTGYDKAKIFRQADHTLENI
;
A
#
# COMPACT_ATOMS: atom_id res chain seq x y z
N MET A 1 -25.58 1.72 8.47
CA MET A 1 -24.44 0.82 8.76
C MET A 1 -23.64 0.69 7.49
N HIS A 2 -22.37 1.09 7.47
CA HIS A 2 -21.50 0.81 6.33
C HIS A 2 -21.01 -0.62 6.44
N LEU A 3 -21.18 -1.37 5.35
CA LEU A 3 -20.68 -2.73 5.20
C LEU A 3 -19.40 -2.66 4.39
N TYR A 4 -18.37 -3.37 4.83
CA TYR A 4 -17.09 -3.49 4.12
C TYR A 4 -17.01 -4.91 3.55
N PRO A 5 -17.41 -5.12 2.27
CA PRO A 5 -17.39 -6.44 1.67
C PRO A 5 -15.95 -6.93 1.47
N ILE A 6 -15.77 -8.25 1.51
CA ILE A 6 -14.50 -8.87 1.11
C ILE A 6 -14.56 -9.10 -0.40
N VAL A 7 -13.69 -8.42 -1.13
CA VAL A 7 -13.55 -8.58 -2.58
C VAL A 7 -12.91 -9.93 -2.88
N LYS A 8 -13.63 -10.80 -3.59
CA LYS A 8 -13.07 -12.05 -4.13
C LYS A 8 -12.31 -11.73 -5.41
N ILE A 9 -11.00 -11.96 -5.41
CA ILE A 9 -10.14 -11.69 -6.55
C ILE A 9 -9.96 -12.99 -7.36
N PRO A 10 -10.30 -12.99 -8.65
CA PRO A 10 -10.03 -14.12 -9.53
C PRO A 10 -8.53 -14.39 -9.67
N LEU A 11 -8.13 -15.65 -9.85
CA LEU A 11 -6.71 -16.02 -9.93
C LEU A 11 -6.03 -15.42 -11.17
N GLU A 12 -6.76 -15.32 -12.26
CA GLU A 12 -6.35 -14.74 -13.54
C GLU A 12 -6.14 -13.22 -13.48
N ALA A 13 -6.63 -12.55 -12.43
CA ALA A 13 -6.46 -11.11 -12.28
C ALA A 13 -5.03 -10.72 -11.90
N ARG A 14 -4.18 -11.68 -11.48
CA ARG A 14 -2.82 -11.41 -11.02
C ARG A 14 -1.90 -10.98 -12.16
N GLU A 15 -1.30 -9.81 -11.98
CA GLU A 15 -0.25 -9.26 -12.84
C GLU A 15 1.08 -9.37 -12.08
N ASP A 16 1.90 -10.38 -12.39
CA ASP A 16 3.14 -10.66 -11.68
C ASP A 16 4.27 -9.70 -12.06
N THR A 17 4.32 -8.52 -11.41
CA THR A 17 5.54 -7.69 -11.35
C THR A 17 5.57 -6.81 -10.10
N GLU A 18 5.97 -7.35 -8.93
CA GLU A 18 6.79 -6.62 -7.95
C GLU A 18 7.34 -7.56 -6.85
N GLN A 19 8.66 -7.71 -6.73
CA GLN A 19 9.30 -8.37 -5.59
C GLN A 19 10.18 -7.36 -4.84
N LEU A 20 9.56 -6.55 -3.98
CA LEU A 20 10.29 -5.89 -2.90
C LEU A 20 9.46 -5.89 -1.60
N GLY A 21 9.93 -6.67 -0.63
CA GLY A 21 9.32 -6.84 0.69
C GLY A 21 9.31 -8.31 1.15
N SER A 22 9.36 -8.55 2.46
CA SER A 22 9.30 -9.91 3.04
C SER A 22 7.89 -10.51 3.08
N LYS A 23 6.86 -9.72 2.70
CA LYS A 23 5.47 -10.15 2.60
C LYS A 23 5.08 -10.32 1.14
N PRO A 24 4.27 -11.32 0.78
CA PRO A 24 3.73 -11.43 -0.56
C PRO A 24 2.84 -10.22 -0.90
N LYS A 25 3.29 -9.46 -1.89
CA LYS A 25 2.52 -8.38 -2.51
C LYS A 25 2.62 -8.55 -4.01
N PHE A 26 1.52 -8.36 -4.72
CA PHE A 26 1.47 -8.48 -6.17
C PHE A 26 0.34 -7.63 -6.71
N TRP A 27 0.48 -7.20 -7.97
CA TRP A 27 -0.54 -6.42 -8.65
C TRP A 27 -1.66 -7.34 -9.14
N VAL A 28 -2.87 -6.81 -9.14
CA VAL A 28 -4.06 -7.43 -9.74
C VAL A 28 -4.80 -6.40 -10.58
N LEU A 29 -5.32 -6.81 -11.73
CA LEU A 29 -6.16 -5.98 -12.59
C LEU A 29 -7.64 -6.23 -12.27
N ARG A 30 -8.36 -5.17 -11.92
CA ARG A 30 -9.80 -5.23 -11.60
C ARG A 30 -10.49 -4.02 -12.20
N ASP A 31 -11.53 -4.27 -12.99
CA ASP A 31 -12.34 -3.23 -13.65
C ASP A 31 -11.49 -2.21 -14.43
N GLY A 32 -10.41 -2.67 -15.08
CA GLY A 32 -9.47 -1.82 -15.83
C GLY A 32 -8.48 -1.03 -14.95
N GLN A 33 -8.56 -1.16 -13.63
CA GLN A 33 -7.68 -0.48 -12.68
C GLN A 33 -6.71 -1.47 -12.03
N ARG A 34 -5.46 -1.05 -11.81
CA ARG A 34 -4.47 -1.83 -11.05
C ARG A 34 -4.64 -1.66 -9.55
N TRP A 35 -4.55 -2.77 -8.83
CA TRP A 35 -4.61 -2.81 -7.37
C TRP A 35 -3.47 -3.65 -6.81
N LEU A 36 -2.85 -3.21 -5.72
CA LEU A 36 -1.80 -3.97 -5.04
C LEU A 36 -2.43 -4.84 -3.97
N PHE A 37 -2.45 -6.17 -4.17
CA PHE A 37 -2.82 -7.12 -3.13
C PHE A 37 -1.71 -7.21 -2.09
N LYS A 38 -2.09 -7.14 -0.81
CA LYS A 38 -1.20 -7.27 0.35
C LYS A 38 -1.76 -8.40 1.22
N GLU A 39 -1.09 -9.54 1.23
CA GLU A 39 -1.50 -10.65 2.11
C GLU A 39 -1.33 -10.25 3.58
N ALA A 40 -2.36 -10.51 4.39
CA ALA A 40 -2.30 -10.33 5.83
C ALA A 40 -1.68 -11.57 6.50
N ARG A 41 -0.88 -11.34 7.54
CA ARG A 41 -0.45 -12.44 8.41
C ARG A 41 -1.61 -12.93 9.25
N SER A 42 -1.71 -14.25 9.40
CA SER A 42 -2.74 -14.86 10.26
C SER A 42 -2.72 -14.26 11.67
N ASN A 43 -3.91 -13.94 12.19
CA ASN A 43 -4.12 -13.42 13.55
C ASN A 43 -3.43 -12.08 13.87
N THR A 44 -3.14 -11.24 12.88
CA THR A 44 -2.55 -9.90 13.12
C THR A 44 -3.51 -8.74 12.90
N GLY A 45 -4.57 -8.93 12.10
CA GLY A 45 -5.53 -7.86 11.74
C GLY A 45 -4.94 -6.77 10.85
N GLU A 46 -3.83 -7.05 10.15
CA GLU A 46 -3.13 -6.10 9.27
C GLU A 46 -4.02 -5.54 8.15
N ASP A 47 -4.87 -6.38 7.55
CA ASP A 47 -5.84 -6.00 6.52
C ASP A 47 -6.95 -5.08 7.05
N TRP A 48 -7.51 -5.40 8.23
CA TRP A 48 -8.51 -4.55 8.87
C TRP A 48 -7.92 -3.21 9.31
N ALA A 49 -6.69 -3.21 9.83
CA ALA A 49 -5.99 -2.00 10.22
C ALA A 49 -5.75 -1.07 9.01
N GLU A 50 -5.32 -1.64 7.87
CA GLU A 50 -5.13 -0.87 6.63
C GLU A 50 -6.45 -0.26 6.13
N LYS A 51 -7.53 -1.06 6.07
CA LYS A 51 -8.86 -0.57 5.67
C LYS A 51 -9.34 0.54 6.60
N ALA A 52 -9.27 0.33 7.91
CA ALA A 52 -9.71 1.31 8.90
C ALA A 52 -8.91 2.61 8.79
N ALA A 53 -7.59 2.55 8.62
CA ALA A 53 -6.76 3.74 8.46
C ALA A 53 -7.13 4.54 7.20
N ALA A 54 -7.40 3.87 6.08
CA ALA A 54 -7.85 4.52 4.85
C ALA A 54 -9.22 5.23 5.04
N GLU A 55 -10.19 4.56 5.67
CA GLU A 55 -11.51 5.14 5.94
C GLU A 55 -11.44 6.35 6.90
N ILE A 56 -10.58 6.28 7.92
CA ILE A 56 -10.31 7.41 8.80
C ILE A 56 -9.70 8.56 8.02
N ALA A 57 -8.71 8.31 7.17
CA ALA A 57 -8.08 9.33 6.34
C ALA A 57 -9.12 10.04 5.46
N TYR A 58 -10.00 9.30 4.77
CA TYR A 58 -11.07 9.88 3.96
C TYR A 58 -12.07 10.68 4.78
N THR A 59 -12.43 10.20 5.97
CA THR A 59 -13.31 10.93 6.90
C THR A 59 -12.68 12.26 7.34
N LEU A 60 -11.35 12.31 7.45
CA LEU A 60 -10.59 13.51 7.79
C LEU A 60 -10.25 14.40 6.57
N GLY A 61 -10.64 14.02 5.36
CA GLY A 61 -10.29 14.74 4.13
C GLY A 61 -8.80 14.64 3.76
N ILE A 62 -8.10 13.62 4.26
CA ILE A 62 -6.71 13.32 3.92
C ILE A 62 -6.69 12.44 2.68
N ASN A 63 -5.93 12.86 1.65
CA ASN A 63 -5.73 12.04 0.47
C ASN A 63 -4.96 10.76 0.84
N ALA A 64 -5.60 9.62 0.59
CA ALA A 64 -5.05 8.29 0.83
C ALA A 64 -5.43 7.35 -0.32
N ALA A 65 -4.67 6.28 -0.49
CA ALA A 65 -5.02 5.21 -1.43
C ALA A 65 -6.32 4.53 -1.01
N THR A 66 -7.15 4.16 -1.99
CA THR A 66 -8.38 3.41 -1.71
C THR A 66 -8.01 1.98 -1.34
N VAL A 67 -8.49 1.52 -0.19
CA VAL A 67 -8.19 0.19 0.32
C VAL A 67 -9.49 -0.59 0.45
N GLU A 68 -9.51 -1.84 -0.01
CA GLU A 68 -10.62 -2.77 0.20
C GLU A 68 -10.13 -4.08 0.81
N LEU A 69 -10.96 -4.72 1.63
CA LEU A 69 -10.68 -6.08 2.11
C LEU A 69 -10.79 -7.07 0.96
N ALA A 70 -9.93 -8.08 0.95
CA ALA A 70 -9.86 -8.99 -0.19
C ALA A 70 -9.45 -10.42 0.16
N GLU A 71 -9.81 -11.34 -0.73
CA GLU A 71 -9.33 -12.71 -0.74
C GLU A 71 -8.86 -13.10 -2.14
N TYR A 72 -7.68 -13.71 -2.22
CA TYR A 72 -7.10 -14.23 -3.45
C TYR A 72 -6.73 -15.70 -3.27
N GLY A 73 -7.42 -16.61 -3.95
CA GLY A 73 -7.10 -18.05 -3.88
C GLY A 73 -7.07 -18.62 -2.47
N GLY A 74 -7.97 -18.17 -1.59
CA GLY A 74 -8.02 -18.55 -0.17
C GLY A 74 -7.07 -17.79 0.75
N ARG A 75 -6.27 -16.85 0.22
CA ARG A 75 -5.37 -15.98 0.99
C ARG A 75 -6.09 -14.70 1.37
N ILE A 76 -6.09 -14.36 2.65
CA ILE A 76 -6.76 -13.18 3.19
C ILE A 76 -5.80 -11.98 3.19
N GLY A 77 -6.33 -10.81 2.86
CA GLY A 77 -5.56 -9.58 2.85
C GLY A 77 -6.41 -8.36 2.50
N CYS A 78 -5.75 -7.36 1.95
CA CYS A 78 -6.41 -6.18 1.38
C CYS A 78 -5.84 -5.87 -0.01
N ILE A 79 -6.57 -5.06 -0.77
CA ILE A 79 -6.10 -4.45 -2.02
C ILE A 79 -6.04 -2.94 -1.87
N SER A 80 -4.99 -2.34 -2.41
CA SER A 80 -4.79 -0.89 -2.46
C SER A 80 -4.83 -0.42 -3.90
N CYS A 81 -5.72 0.48 -4.26
CA CYS A 81 -5.85 1.02 -5.62
C CYS A 81 -4.56 1.76 -6.00
N ASN A 82 -4.03 1.48 -7.20
CA ASN A 82 -3.00 2.31 -7.78
C ASN A 82 -3.59 3.70 -8.08
N PHE A 83 -2.87 4.75 -7.71
CA PHE A 83 -3.27 6.14 -7.96
C PHE A 83 -2.22 6.90 -8.78
N ILE A 84 -1.20 6.21 -9.29
CA ILE A 84 -0.17 6.79 -10.15
C ILE A 84 -0.70 6.83 -11.58
N ASP A 85 -0.76 8.02 -12.17
CA ASP A 85 -1.07 8.22 -13.58
C ASP A 85 0.22 8.18 -14.42
N VAL A 86 0.56 6.97 -14.91
CA VAL A 86 1.76 6.75 -15.72
C VAL A 86 1.66 7.45 -17.08
N ASP A 87 0.44 7.59 -17.64
CA ASP A 87 0.23 8.26 -18.93
C ASP A 87 0.43 9.78 -18.80
N ALA A 88 0.15 10.34 -17.62
CA ALA A 88 0.52 11.71 -17.26
C ALA A 88 2.00 11.87 -16.84
N GLY A 89 2.78 10.78 -16.82
CA GLY A 89 4.19 10.80 -16.45
C GLY A 89 4.45 10.87 -14.94
N GLU A 90 3.49 10.46 -14.11
CA GLU A 90 3.66 10.39 -12.66
C GLU A 90 4.52 9.19 -12.23
N ALA A 91 5.24 9.36 -11.13
CA ALA A 91 6.01 8.30 -10.49
C ALA A 91 5.92 8.42 -8.97
N LEU A 92 5.89 7.28 -8.28
CA LEU A 92 5.99 7.24 -6.82
C LEU A 92 7.46 7.31 -6.41
N VAL A 93 7.82 8.38 -5.70
CA VAL A 93 9.11 8.52 -5.02
C VAL A 93 8.85 8.38 -3.52
N HIS A 94 9.52 7.43 -2.86
CA HIS A 94 9.28 7.20 -1.44
C HIS A 94 9.92 8.29 -0.57
N GLY A 95 9.32 8.55 0.60
CA GLY A 95 9.80 9.59 1.52
C GLY A 95 11.24 9.37 1.98
N ASN A 96 11.68 8.12 2.18
CA ASN A 96 13.08 7.81 2.50
C ASN A 96 14.06 8.19 1.38
N GLU A 97 13.65 8.15 0.11
CA GLU A 97 14.48 8.60 -1.01
C GLU A 97 14.64 10.12 -1.02
N ILE A 98 13.56 10.85 -0.73
CA ILE A 98 13.58 12.32 -0.59
C ILE A 98 14.49 12.72 0.58
N MET A 99 14.34 12.04 1.71
CA MET A 99 15.13 12.28 2.93
C MET A 99 16.63 12.01 2.70
N ALA A 100 16.94 10.93 1.98
CA ALA A 100 18.29 10.60 1.54
C ALA A 100 18.93 11.66 0.63
N TRP A 101 18.12 12.53 0.03
CA TRP A 101 18.59 13.66 -0.76
C TRP A 101 18.70 14.95 0.07
N LYS A 102 17.74 15.22 0.99
CA LYS A 102 17.67 16.48 1.73
C LYS A 102 18.39 16.52 3.08
N VAL A 103 18.41 15.42 3.81
CA VAL A 103 18.88 15.41 5.21
C VAL A 103 20.36 15.06 5.26
N THR A 104 21.18 16.00 5.76
CA THR A 104 22.62 15.79 5.91
C THR A 104 22.88 14.66 6.91
N GLY A 105 23.66 13.66 6.51
CA GLY A 105 23.98 12.51 7.35
C GLY A 105 22.92 11.39 7.36
N TYR A 106 21.88 11.49 6.52
CA TYR A 106 20.88 10.41 6.39
C TYR A 106 21.53 9.12 5.88
N ASP A 107 21.45 8.05 6.67
CA ASP A 107 21.98 6.74 6.30
C ASP A 107 20.99 6.01 5.37
N LYS A 108 21.36 5.88 4.09
CA LYS A 108 20.55 5.21 3.07
C LYS A 108 20.54 3.69 3.20
N ALA A 109 21.55 3.11 3.86
CA ALA A 109 21.68 1.66 4.01
C ALA A 109 20.92 1.12 5.23
N LYS A 110 20.44 2.00 6.11
CA LYS A 110 19.76 1.62 7.34
C LYS A 110 18.29 1.26 7.07
N ILE A 111 17.97 -0.01 7.29
CA ILE A 111 16.65 -0.60 7.01
C ILE A 111 15.73 -0.56 8.24
N PHE A 112 16.29 -0.66 9.46
CA PHE A 112 15.53 -0.71 10.71
C PHE A 112 15.88 0.46 11.63
N ARG A 113 14.89 0.93 12.40
CA ARG A 113 15.04 2.01 13.42
C ARG A 113 15.65 3.30 12.85
N GLN A 114 15.32 3.63 11.60
CA GLN A 114 15.51 4.97 11.06
C GLN A 114 14.50 5.89 11.75
N ALA A 115 14.98 6.92 12.44
CA ALA A 115 14.13 7.81 13.24
C ALA A 115 14.19 9.26 12.75
N ASP A 116 14.74 9.47 11.55
CA ASP A 116 14.97 10.79 10.97
C ASP A 116 13.68 11.42 10.41
N HIS A 117 12.55 10.71 10.42
CA HIS A 117 11.23 11.20 10.00
C HIS A 117 10.60 12.15 11.04
N THR A 118 11.25 13.28 11.32
CA THR A 118 10.81 14.33 12.25
C THR A 118 10.18 15.51 11.50
N LEU A 119 9.41 16.35 12.21
CA LEU A 119 8.86 17.60 11.65
C LEU A 119 9.94 18.59 11.18
N GLU A 120 11.16 18.48 11.72
CA GLU A 120 12.28 19.33 11.27
C GLU A 120 12.81 18.91 9.89
N ASN A 121 12.60 17.64 9.54
CA ASN A 121 13.08 17.06 8.28
C ASN A 121 11.98 16.91 7.20
N ILE A 122 10.70 17.15 7.53
CA ILE A 122 9.54 16.94 6.64
C ILE A 122 8.71 18.22 6.52
#